data_AF-A0AAN4WGB6-F1
#
_entry.id   AF-A0AAN4WGB6-F1
#
_cell.length_a   1.000
_cell.length_b   1.000
_cell.length_c   1.000
_cell.angle_alpha   90.00
_cell.angle_beta   90.00
_cell.angle_gamma   90.00
#
_symmetry.space_group_name_H-M   'P 1'
#
loop_
_entity.id
_entity.type
_entity.pdbx_description
1 polymer ?
#
loop_
_entity_poly.entity_id
_entity_poly.type
_entity_poly.pdbx_seq_one_letter_code
_entity_poly.pdbx_strand_id
1 'polypeptide(L)'
;MLVKKEAEREQAKKRKKKGLMSGNGRTRGPLPETVEKYGEALKLYRDTDLDVKEIVRRTAVSLSGFRFYLREWHRDLILERRGGEADGDEDWIDLNQRKRYSKAVANKYAAAIAKLKAGGHTTSAVASEYGFHPEVFRDYLHKHEPELAGTLGMKRDRNGKLTASKAEEKYGEALRLYETTGESLKSIAARLGLVYNSIGGYVRRHYPELIRRHEALVEREKKTGL
;
A
#
# COMPACT_ATOMS: atom_id res chain seq x y z
N MET A 1 23.65 -2.37 53.06
CA MET A 1 22.42 -2.57 52.26
C MET A 1 21.77 -1.27 51.78
N LEU A 2 21.72 -0.20 52.60
CA LEU A 2 21.07 1.07 52.24
C LEU A 2 21.74 1.80 51.06
N VAL A 3 23.08 1.88 51.04
CA VAL A 3 23.85 2.53 49.96
C VAL A 3 23.61 1.88 48.59
N LYS A 4 23.45 0.55 48.53
CA LYS A 4 23.10 -0.17 47.28
C LYS A 4 21.70 0.21 46.80
N LYS A 5 20.71 0.26 47.69
CA LYS A 5 19.34 0.69 47.37
C LYS A 5 19.25 2.15 46.92
N GLU A 6 20.06 3.04 47.47
CA GLU A 6 20.11 4.45 47.05
C GLU A 6 20.78 4.63 45.68
N ALA A 7 21.86 3.90 45.41
CA ALA A 7 22.49 3.88 44.08
C ALA A 7 21.53 3.30 43.01
N GLU A 8 20.80 2.23 43.34
CA GLU A 8 19.74 1.67 42.49
C GLU A 8 18.62 2.69 42.22
N ARG A 9 18.21 3.47 43.24
CA ARG A 9 17.21 4.55 43.08
C ARG A 9 17.72 5.69 42.18
N GLU A 10 18.99 6.08 42.28
CA GLU A 10 19.58 7.10 41.40
C GLU A 10 19.76 6.61 39.96
N GLN A 11 20.12 5.35 39.73
CA GLN A 11 20.12 4.74 38.40
C GLN A 11 18.69 4.60 37.82
N ALA A 12 17.71 4.27 38.65
CA ALA A 12 16.29 4.20 38.29
C ALA A 12 15.67 5.54 37.89
N LYS A 13 16.17 6.66 38.44
CA LYS A 13 15.80 8.01 37.98
C LYS A 13 16.27 8.25 36.53
N LYS A 14 17.39 7.64 36.13
CA LYS A 14 18.00 7.77 34.80
C LYS A 14 17.43 6.78 33.77
N ARG A 15 17.07 5.55 34.17
CA ARG A 15 16.48 4.51 33.29
C ARG A 15 15.04 4.19 33.66
N LYS A 16 14.09 4.60 32.81
CA LYS A 16 12.66 4.33 33.00
C LYS A 16 12.23 3.02 32.33
N LYS A 17 12.87 1.88 32.62
CA LYS A 17 12.41 0.57 32.08
C LYS A 17 11.18 0.07 32.84
N LYS A 18 10.23 -0.54 32.13
CA LYS A 18 9.07 -1.24 32.74
C LYS A 18 9.58 -2.46 33.52
N GLY A 19 9.11 -2.67 34.74
CA GLY A 19 9.57 -3.77 35.59
C GLY A 19 10.85 -3.51 36.39
N LEU A 20 11.55 -2.39 36.19
CA LEU A 20 12.64 -1.96 37.09
C LEU A 20 12.09 -1.11 38.24
N MET A 21 12.79 -1.11 39.36
CA MET A 21 12.50 -0.19 40.47
C MET A 21 12.58 1.25 39.96
N SER A 22 11.60 2.08 40.34
CA SER A 22 11.59 3.52 40.05
C SER A 22 12.21 4.29 41.23
N GLY A 23 12.52 5.57 41.02
CA GLY A 23 13.11 6.44 42.05
C GLY A 23 12.26 6.59 43.33
N ASN A 24 10.98 6.21 43.30
CA ASN A 24 10.08 6.13 44.46
C ASN A 24 10.10 4.75 45.17
N GLY A 25 11.00 3.84 44.79
CA GLY A 25 11.14 2.51 45.38
C GLY A 25 10.09 1.48 44.98
N ARG A 26 9.12 1.84 44.13
CA ARG A 26 8.13 0.93 43.56
C ARG A 26 8.59 0.44 42.19
N THR A 27 8.30 -0.81 41.86
CA THR A 27 8.49 -1.33 40.51
C THR A 27 7.64 -0.52 39.52
N ARG A 28 8.26 -0.02 38.44
CA ARG A 28 7.56 0.77 37.41
C ARG A 28 6.59 -0.13 36.65
N GLY A 29 5.30 0.04 36.93
CA GLY A 29 4.20 -0.71 36.32
C GLY A 29 2.86 0.01 36.52
N PRO A 30 1.83 -0.36 35.74
CA PRO A 30 0.48 0.15 35.97
C PRO A 30 -0.01 -0.29 37.36
N LEU A 31 -0.80 0.57 38.01
CA LEU A 31 -1.47 0.21 39.26
C LEU A 31 -2.44 -0.96 39.02
N PRO A 32 -2.61 -1.89 39.99
CA PRO A 32 -3.55 -3.00 39.87
C PRO A 32 -4.96 -2.56 39.47
N GLU A 33 -5.49 -1.52 40.12
CA GLU A 33 -6.79 -0.92 39.78
C GLU A 33 -6.88 -0.45 38.32
N THR A 34 -5.76 0.06 37.78
CA THR A 34 -5.69 0.49 36.37
C THR A 34 -5.66 -0.70 35.42
N VAL A 35 -4.99 -1.79 35.82
CA VAL A 35 -4.97 -3.04 35.05
C VAL A 35 -6.36 -3.65 35.00
N GLU A 36 -7.08 -3.70 36.12
CA GLU A 36 -8.46 -4.19 36.17
C GLU A 36 -9.39 -3.33 35.32
N LYS A 37 -9.34 -2.00 35.50
CA LYS A 37 -10.20 -1.05 34.77
C LYS A 37 -10.08 -1.16 33.25
N TYR A 38 -8.87 -1.34 32.72
CA TYR A 38 -8.64 -1.41 31.27
C TYR A 38 -8.43 -2.84 30.75
N GLY A 39 -8.55 -3.86 31.60
CA GLY A 39 -8.22 -5.25 31.23
C GLY A 39 -9.05 -5.78 30.07
N GLU A 40 -10.37 -5.58 30.12
CA GLU A 40 -11.28 -5.99 29.04
C GLU A 40 -11.01 -5.22 27.75
N ALA A 41 -10.81 -3.89 27.83
CA ALA A 41 -10.51 -3.06 26.69
C ALA A 41 -9.17 -3.45 26.04
N LEU A 42 -8.17 -3.81 26.84
CA LEU A 42 -6.87 -4.29 26.39
C LEU A 42 -6.98 -5.63 25.67
N LYS A 43 -7.80 -6.55 26.19
CA LYS A 43 -8.08 -7.85 25.56
C LYS A 43 -8.71 -7.64 24.18
N LEU A 44 -9.74 -6.80 24.08
CA LEU A 44 -10.34 -6.46 22.78
C LEU A 44 -9.33 -5.80 21.84
N TYR A 45 -8.45 -4.93 22.35
CA TYR A 45 -7.44 -4.27 21.54
C TYR A 45 -6.42 -5.27 20.95
N ARG A 46 -6.03 -6.28 21.71
CA ARG A 46 -5.10 -7.33 21.29
C ARG A 46 -5.75 -8.32 20.32
N ASP A 47 -6.94 -8.81 20.68
CA ASP A 47 -7.52 -10.00 20.03
C ASP A 47 -8.43 -9.65 18.84
N THR A 48 -8.76 -8.37 18.64
CA THR A 48 -9.68 -7.93 17.58
C THR A 48 -9.11 -6.78 16.76
N ASP A 49 -9.72 -6.53 15.60
CA ASP A 49 -9.38 -5.42 14.71
C ASP A 49 -10.25 -4.17 14.93
N LEU A 50 -10.97 -4.10 16.06
CA LEU A 50 -11.84 -2.97 16.40
C LEU A 50 -11.02 -1.69 16.62
N ASP A 51 -11.55 -0.55 16.16
CA ASP A 51 -10.97 0.76 16.47
C ASP A 51 -11.03 1.05 17.97
N VAL A 52 -10.12 1.89 18.47
CA VAL A 52 -10.08 2.31 19.87
C VAL A 52 -11.41 2.93 20.29
N LYS A 53 -12.07 3.72 19.43
CA LYS A 53 -13.39 4.31 19.75
C LYS A 53 -14.48 3.26 19.92
N GLU A 54 -14.44 2.20 19.12
CA GLU A 54 -15.36 1.08 19.21
C GLU A 54 -15.14 0.29 20.52
N ILE A 55 -13.89 0.02 20.86
CA ILE A 55 -13.52 -0.69 22.08
C ILE A 55 -14.00 0.06 23.33
N VAL A 56 -13.74 1.37 23.41
CA VAL A 56 -14.14 2.15 24.58
C VAL A 56 -15.66 2.31 24.71
N ARG A 57 -16.39 2.27 23.59
CA ARG A 57 -17.85 2.24 23.64
C ARG A 57 -18.37 0.93 24.23
N ARG A 58 -17.76 -0.21 23.88
CA ARG A 58 -18.16 -1.53 24.40
C ARG A 58 -17.84 -1.72 25.88
N THR A 59 -16.70 -1.18 26.32
CA THR A 59 -16.20 -1.37 27.69
C THR A 59 -16.50 -0.20 28.63
N ALA A 60 -17.17 0.84 28.13
CA ALA A 60 -17.52 2.07 28.87
C ALA A 60 -16.34 2.79 29.54
N VAL A 61 -15.09 2.53 29.13
CA VAL A 61 -13.91 3.25 29.62
C VAL A 61 -13.74 4.60 28.90
N SER A 62 -12.98 5.52 29.48
CA SER A 62 -12.74 6.81 28.81
C SER A 62 -11.77 6.66 27.64
N LEU A 63 -12.09 7.30 26.50
CA LEU A 63 -11.24 7.28 25.31
C LEU A 63 -9.83 7.82 25.60
N SER A 64 -9.75 8.98 26.25
CA SER A 64 -8.47 9.62 26.57
C SER A 64 -7.66 8.78 27.57
N GLY A 65 -8.31 8.21 28.58
CA GLY A 65 -7.67 7.37 29.58
C GLY A 65 -7.12 6.07 29.00
N PHE A 66 -7.90 5.41 28.14
CA PHE A 66 -7.45 4.18 27.48
C PHE A 66 -6.31 4.44 26.49
N ARG A 67 -6.37 5.54 25.71
CA ARG A 67 -5.25 5.94 24.83
C ARG A 67 -3.97 6.24 25.60
N PHE A 68 -4.09 6.88 26.77
CA PHE A 68 -2.96 7.11 27.66
C PHE A 68 -2.40 5.78 28.18
N TYR A 69 -3.27 4.90 28.68
CA TYR A 69 -2.89 3.58 29.19
C TYR A 69 -2.12 2.75 28.15
N LEU A 70 -2.59 2.72 26.90
CA LEU A 70 -1.89 2.04 25.80
C LEU A 70 -0.52 2.68 25.52
N ARG A 71 -0.40 4.01 25.50
CA ARG A 71 0.87 4.69 25.21
C ARG A 71 1.90 4.58 26.33
N GLU A 72 1.45 4.54 27.57
CA GLU A 72 2.34 4.46 28.73
C GLU A 72 2.79 3.02 29.00
N TRP A 73 1.89 2.04 28.83
CA TRP A 73 2.15 0.68 29.29
C TRP A 73 2.19 -0.39 28.20
N HIS A 74 1.62 -0.14 27.02
CA HIS A 74 1.42 -1.14 25.96
C HIS A 74 1.81 -0.63 24.57
N ARG A 75 2.98 0.02 24.46
CA ARG A 75 3.48 0.57 23.19
C ARG A 75 3.82 -0.52 22.18
N ASP A 76 4.26 -1.67 22.68
CA ASP A 76 4.44 -2.92 21.95
C ASP A 76 3.18 -3.31 21.20
N LEU A 77 2.01 -3.36 21.86
CA LEU A 77 0.74 -3.66 21.20
C LEU A 77 0.34 -2.59 20.18
N ILE A 78 0.70 -1.31 20.41
CA ILE A 78 0.49 -0.26 19.41
C ILE A 78 1.37 -0.49 18.18
N LEU A 79 2.62 -0.93 18.38
CA LEU A 79 3.56 -1.21 17.29
C LEU A 79 3.13 -2.44 16.48
N GLU A 80 2.74 -3.52 17.16
CA GLU A 80 2.26 -4.76 16.55
C GLU A 80 1.03 -4.49 15.67
N ARG A 81 0.07 -3.70 16.16
CA ARG A 81 -1.11 -3.30 15.39
C ARG A 81 -0.78 -2.39 14.20
N ARG A 82 0.41 -1.78 14.20
CA ARG A 82 0.99 -1.04 13.07
C ARG A 82 1.94 -1.92 12.23
N GLY A 83 1.86 -3.24 12.34
CA GLY A 83 2.67 -4.15 11.54
C GLY A 83 4.17 -4.05 11.82
N GLY A 84 4.56 -3.55 13.00
CA GLY A 84 5.94 -3.54 13.44
C GLY A 84 6.17 -4.59 14.51
N GLU A 85 7.30 -5.28 14.44
CA GLU A 85 7.78 -6.14 15.52
C GLU A 85 8.50 -5.30 16.57
N ALA A 86 8.20 -5.57 17.84
CA ALA A 86 8.93 -5.01 18.96
C ALA A 86 10.06 -5.98 19.32
N ASP A 87 11.29 -5.49 19.42
CA ASP A 87 12.48 -6.31 19.74
C ASP A 87 12.53 -6.75 21.23
N GLY A 88 11.41 -6.64 21.96
CA GLY A 88 11.23 -7.13 23.33
C GLY A 88 11.99 -6.37 24.43
N ASP A 89 13.10 -5.70 24.10
CA ASP A 89 14.06 -5.20 25.07
C ASP A 89 14.16 -3.67 25.20
N GLU A 90 13.39 -2.92 24.41
CA GLU A 90 13.43 -1.45 24.42
C GLU A 90 12.62 -0.85 25.58
N ASP A 91 13.29 -0.05 26.42
CA ASP A 91 12.69 0.72 27.51
C ASP A 91 11.62 1.73 27.01
N TRP A 92 11.73 2.11 25.73
CA TRP A 92 10.86 3.04 25.05
C TRP A 92 10.83 2.79 23.53
N ILE A 93 9.74 2.21 23.05
CA ILE A 93 9.50 1.98 21.62
C ILE A 93 9.11 3.30 20.96
N ASP A 94 9.91 3.88 20.07
CA ASP A 94 9.53 5.10 19.35
C ASP A 94 8.43 4.82 18.30
N LEU A 95 7.19 5.16 18.65
CA LEU A 95 6.01 4.97 17.79
C LEU A 95 5.99 5.92 16.58
N ASN A 96 6.89 6.90 16.47
CA ASN A 96 6.95 7.83 15.34
C ASN A 96 8.03 7.45 14.31
N GLN A 97 8.99 6.59 14.65
CA GLN A 97 10.01 6.13 13.70
C GLN A 97 9.42 5.25 12.59
N ARG A 98 8.40 4.44 12.91
CA ARG A 98 7.71 3.60 11.92
C ARG A 98 6.40 4.22 11.45
N LYS A 99 6.18 4.21 10.14
CA LYS A 99 4.99 4.77 9.48
C LYS A 99 3.73 4.09 10.01
N ARG A 100 2.67 4.86 10.31
CA ARG A 100 1.41 4.32 10.86
C ARG A 100 0.72 3.40 9.84
N TYR A 101 0.85 2.10 10.03
CA TYR A 101 -0.02 1.11 9.41
C TYR A 101 -1.28 0.96 10.27
N SER A 102 -2.43 0.78 9.64
CA SER A 102 -3.69 0.52 10.34
C SER A 102 -4.23 -0.83 9.88
N LYS A 103 -4.24 -1.82 10.77
CA LYS A 103 -4.77 -3.16 10.50
C LYS A 103 -6.21 -3.12 9.99
N ALA A 104 -7.05 -2.22 10.53
CA ALA A 104 -8.41 -2.03 10.03
C ALA A 104 -8.47 -1.54 8.58
N VAL A 105 -7.55 -0.64 8.17
CA VAL A 105 -7.45 -0.17 6.78
C VAL A 105 -6.88 -1.25 5.88
N ALA A 106 -5.92 -2.05 6.36
CA ALA A 106 -5.43 -3.20 5.63
C ALA A 106 -6.53 -4.23 5.38
N ASN A 107 -7.30 -4.58 6.40
CA ASN A 107 -8.46 -5.47 6.27
C ASN A 107 -9.50 -4.92 5.29
N LYS A 108 -9.76 -3.60 5.31
CA LYS A 108 -10.63 -2.93 4.34
C LYS A 108 -10.19 -3.20 2.89
N TYR A 109 -8.89 -3.12 2.62
CA TYR A 109 -8.35 -3.27 1.27
C TYR A 109 -7.97 -4.71 0.89
N ALA A 110 -7.93 -5.64 1.85
CA ALA A 110 -7.41 -7.00 1.67
C ALA A 110 -8.09 -7.75 0.52
N ALA A 111 -9.43 -7.74 0.45
CA ALA A 111 -10.19 -8.41 -0.61
C ALA A 111 -9.90 -7.82 -2.00
N ALA A 112 -9.82 -6.49 -2.11
CA ALA A 112 -9.46 -5.81 -3.35
C ALA A 112 -8.02 -6.09 -3.79
N ILE A 113 -7.08 -6.15 -2.85
CA ILE A 113 -5.68 -6.50 -3.12
C ILE A 113 -5.57 -7.95 -3.59
N ALA A 114 -6.28 -8.89 -2.96
CA ALA A 114 -6.33 -10.29 -3.40
C ALA A 114 -6.86 -10.41 -4.84
N LYS A 115 -7.92 -9.66 -5.18
CA LYS A 115 -8.43 -9.60 -6.56
C LYS A 115 -7.42 -9.02 -7.55
N LEU A 116 -6.65 -8.00 -7.16
CA LEU A 116 -5.59 -7.45 -7.98
C LEU A 116 -4.43 -8.45 -8.17
N LYS A 117 -4.06 -9.21 -7.14
CA LYS A 117 -3.03 -10.27 -7.21
C LYS A 117 -3.45 -11.43 -8.12
N ALA A 118 -4.74 -11.75 -8.20
CA ALA A 118 -5.28 -12.73 -9.15
C ALA A 118 -5.17 -12.28 -10.62
N GLY A 119 -4.89 -10.99 -10.86
CA GLY A 119 -4.69 -10.42 -12.20
C GLY A 119 -6.00 -10.12 -12.94
N GLY A 120 -5.87 -9.71 -14.21
CA GLY A 120 -7.03 -9.49 -15.10
C GLY A 120 -7.80 -8.18 -14.90
N HIS A 121 -7.53 -7.41 -13.84
CA HIS A 121 -8.24 -6.17 -13.55
C HIS A 121 -7.29 -4.97 -13.37
N THR A 122 -7.77 -3.77 -13.73
CA THR A 122 -7.04 -2.53 -13.44
C THR A 122 -7.30 -2.08 -12.01
N THR A 123 -6.37 -1.31 -11.42
CA THR A 123 -6.55 -0.69 -10.10
C THR A 123 -7.84 0.12 -10.00
N SER A 124 -8.20 0.84 -11.07
CA SER A 124 -9.40 1.67 -11.10
C SER A 124 -10.69 0.84 -11.15
N ALA A 125 -10.69 -0.28 -11.88
CA ALA A 125 -11.85 -1.17 -11.96
C ALA A 125 -12.13 -1.82 -10.60
N VAL A 126 -11.09 -2.36 -9.96
CA VAL A 126 -11.21 -2.95 -8.61
C VAL A 126 -11.60 -1.88 -7.58
N ALA A 127 -11.01 -0.68 -7.63
CA ALA A 127 -11.40 0.40 -6.72
C ALA A 127 -12.91 0.69 -6.83
N SER A 128 -13.43 0.80 -8.05
CA SER A 128 -14.84 1.12 -8.28
C SER A 128 -15.78 0.02 -7.78
N GLU A 129 -15.44 -1.24 -8.02
CA GLU A 129 -16.22 -2.41 -7.57
C GLU A 129 -16.36 -2.47 -6.05
N TYR A 130 -15.29 -2.15 -5.32
CA TYR A 130 -15.27 -2.15 -3.86
C TYR A 130 -15.70 -0.79 -3.26
N GLY A 131 -16.15 0.17 -4.07
CA GLY A 131 -16.59 1.48 -3.60
C GLY A 131 -15.45 2.36 -3.04
N PHE A 132 -14.22 2.14 -3.48
CA PHE A 132 -13.06 2.93 -3.08
C PHE A 132 -12.77 4.07 -4.04
N HIS A 133 -12.26 5.19 -3.51
CA HIS A 133 -11.72 6.24 -4.35
C HIS A 133 -10.44 5.74 -5.06
N PRO A 134 -10.36 5.75 -6.41
CA PRO A 134 -9.26 5.14 -7.15
C PRO A 134 -7.87 5.67 -6.77
N GLU A 135 -7.72 6.98 -6.62
CA GLU A 135 -6.43 7.59 -6.26
C GLU A 135 -5.98 7.24 -4.84
N VAL A 136 -6.90 7.17 -3.88
CA VAL A 136 -6.59 6.82 -2.49
C VAL A 136 -6.16 5.37 -2.40
N PHE A 137 -6.84 4.48 -3.14
CA PHE A 137 -6.46 3.08 -3.18
C PHE A 137 -5.11 2.88 -3.90
N ARG A 138 -4.85 3.60 -4.99
CA ARG A 138 -3.55 3.55 -5.68
C ARG A 138 -2.41 4.01 -4.79
N ASP A 139 -2.56 5.14 -4.11
CA ASP A 139 -1.57 5.65 -3.15
C ASP A 139 -1.33 4.66 -1.99
N TYR A 140 -2.40 3.99 -1.52
CA TYR A 140 -2.27 2.89 -0.55
C TYR A 140 -1.42 1.74 -1.09
N LEU A 141 -1.67 1.28 -2.32
CA LEU A 141 -0.89 0.21 -2.95
C LEU A 141 0.59 0.61 -3.09
N HIS A 142 0.90 1.83 -3.53
CA HIS A 142 2.30 2.29 -3.61
C HIS A 142 3.00 2.30 -2.25
N LYS A 143 2.27 2.54 -1.16
CA LYS A 143 2.82 2.61 0.19
C LYS A 143 2.98 1.25 0.86
N HIS A 144 2.10 0.30 0.57
CA HIS A 144 1.99 -0.94 1.33
C HIS A 144 2.20 -2.22 0.51
N GLU A 145 2.07 -2.15 -0.82
CA GLU A 145 2.26 -3.26 -1.75
C GLU A 145 3.05 -2.76 -2.99
N PRO A 146 4.29 -2.25 -2.82
CA PRO A 146 5.01 -1.55 -3.89
C PRO A 146 5.34 -2.45 -5.10
N GLU A 147 5.62 -3.74 -4.87
CA GLU A 147 5.85 -4.71 -5.94
C GLU A 147 4.60 -4.93 -6.79
N LEU A 148 3.45 -5.06 -6.13
CA LEU A 148 2.16 -5.15 -6.80
C LEU A 148 1.86 -3.84 -7.54
N ALA A 149 2.06 -2.68 -6.91
CA ALA A 149 1.84 -1.38 -7.55
C ALA A 149 2.72 -1.17 -8.79
N GLY A 150 3.95 -1.69 -8.80
CA GLY A 150 4.85 -1.63 -9.96
C GLY A 150 4.42 -2.49 -11.14
N THR A 151 3.69 -3.57 -10.90
CA THR A 151 3.16 -4.46 -11.95
C THR A 151 1.77 -4.04 -12.44
N LEU A 152 1.00 -3.35 -11.59
CA LEU A 152 -0.37 -2.94 -11.88
C LEU A 152 -0.44 -1.80 -12.92
N GLY A 153 -1.29 -2.00 -13.94
CA GLY A 153 -1.46 -1.05 -15.05
C GLY A 153 -0.54 -1.31 -16.25
N MET A 154 0.38 -2.27 -16.13
CA MET A 154 1.18 -2.79 -17.23
C MET A 154 0.50 -4.07 -17.79
N LYS A 155 0.13 -4.10 -19.06
CA LYS A 155 -0.18 -5.34 -19.80
C LYS A 155 1.09 -5.77 -20.55
N ARG A 156 1.30 -7.09 -20.70
CA ARG A 156 2.28 -7.58 -21.67
C ARG A 156 1.70 -7.33 -23.06
N ASP A 157 2.44 -6.63 -23.91
CA ASP A 157 2.08 -6.47 -25.31
C ASP A 157 2.28 -7.79 -26.09
N ARG A 158 1.92 -7.77 -27.38
CA ARG A 158 2.08 -8.92 -28.30
C ARG A 158 3.53 -9.42 -28.41
N ASN A 159 4.51 -8.61 -28.03
CA ASN A 159 5.94 -8.92 -28.05
C ASN A 159 6.49 -9.27 -26.65
N GLY A 160 5.64 -9.40 -25.63
CA GLY A 160 6.02 -9.73 -24.26
C GLY A 160 6.56 -8.55 -23.43
N LYS A 161 6.56 -7.33 -23.96
CA LYS A 161 7.04 -6.11 -23.29
C LYS A 161 5.94 -5.50 -22.42
N LEU A 162 6.29 -5.04 -21.22
CA LEU A 162 5.35 -4.36 -20.32
C LEU A 162 4.98 -2.99 -20.92
N THR A 163 3.70 -2.78 -21.22
CA THR A 163 3.15 -1.53 -21.75
C THR A 163 1.93 -1.09 -20.94
N ALA A 164 1.66 0.22 -20.88
CA ALA A 164 0.49 0.72 -20.17
C ALA A 164 -0.81 0.17 -20.81
N SER A 165 -1.69 -0.46 -20.02
CA SER A 165 -2.94 -1.09 -20.49
C SER A 165 -3.81 -0.15 -21.34
N LYS A 166 -3.78 1.16 -21.05
CA LYS A 166 -4.53 2.18 -21.78
C LYS A 166 -3.99 2.46 -23.19
N ALA A 167 -2.72 2.17 -23.47
CA ALA A 167 -2.13 2.40 -24.78
C ALA A 167 -2.55 1.32 -25.79
N GLU A 168 -2.65 0.06 -25.35
CA GLU A 168 -3.16 -1.04 -26.19
C GLU A 168 -4.64 -0.85 -26.53
N GLU A 169 -5.47 -0.49 -25.54
CA GLU A 169 -6.88 -0.16 -25.77
C GLU A 169 -7.06 1.04 -26.71
N LYS A 170 -6.13 2.00 -26.68
CA LYS A 170 -6.21 3.23 -27.48
C LYS A 170 -5.67 3.08 -28.90
N TYR A 171 -4.61 2.30 -29.11
CA TYR A 171 -3.91 2.21 -30.40
C TYR A 171 -3.97 0.82 -31.05
N GLY A 172 -4.45 -0.21 -30.37
CA GLY A 172 -4.41 -1.60 -30.85
C GLY A 172 -5.04 -1.81 -32.23
N GLU A 173 -6.21 -1.21 -32.48
CA GLU A 173 -6.86 -1.29 -33.80
C GLU A 173 -6.04 -0.58 -34.89
N ALA A 174 -5.49 0.59 -34.57
CA ALA A 174 -4.65 1.34 -35.50
C ALA A 174 -3.35 0.60 -35.85
N LEU A 175 -2.74 -0.08 -34.87
CA LEU A 175 -1.56 -0.93 -35.09
C LEU A 175 -1.87 -2.11 -36.00
N ARG A 176 -3.03 -2.78 -35.79
CA ARG A 176 -3.47 -3.89 -36.65
C ARG A 176 -3.64 -3.44 -38.10
N LEU A 177 -4.29 -2.31 -38.32
CA LEU A 177 -4.50 -1.75 -39.66
C LEU A 177 -3.17 -1.38 -40.32
N TYR A 178 -2.26 -0.75 -39.57
CA TYR A 178 -0.95 -0.35 -40.08
C TYR A 178 -0.06 -1.57 -40.42
N GLU A 179 -0.21 -2.67 -39.70
CA GLU A 179 0.51 -3.93 -39.98
C GLU A 179 -0.03 -4.67 -41.21
N THR A 180 -1.35 -4.61 -41.45
CA THR A 180 -2.05 -5.48 -42.40
C THR A 180 -2.43 -4.81 -43.71
N THR A 181 -2.32 -3.48 -43.80
CA THR A 181 -2.72 -2.70 -44.96
C THR A 181 -1.62 -1.73 -45.37
N GLY A 182 -1.59 -1.31 -46.64
CA GLY A 182 -0.74 -0.20 -47.10
C GLY A 182 -1.27 1.19 -46.73
N GLU A 183 -2.32 1.27 -45.91
CA GLU A 183 -2.89 2.55 -45.48
C GLU A 183 -1.89 3.30 -44.59
N SER A 184 -1.56 4.54 -44.95
CA SER A 184 -0.62 5.35 -44.17
C SER A 184 -1.13 5.57 -42.73
N LEU A 185 -0.21 5.63 -41.77
CA LEU A 185 -0.53 5.87 -40.35
C LEU A 185 -1.32 7.18 -40.13
N LYS A 186 -1.11 8.17 -41.00
CA LYS A 186 -1.84 9.45 -40.96
C LYS A 186 -3.32 9.28 -41.31
N SER A 187 -3.63 8.46 -42.31
CA SER A 187 -5.01 8.14 -42.71
C SER A 187 -5.72 7.30 -41.65
N ILE A 188 -5.05 6.26 -41.15
CA ILE A 188 -5.57 5.42 -40.06
C ILE A 188 -5.89 6.27 -38.83
N ALA A 189 -4.98 7.19 -38.46
CA ALA A 189 -5.19 8.09 -37.34
C ALA A 189 -6.42 9.00 -37.54
N ALA A 190 -6.58 9.58 -38.73
CA ALA A 190 -7.75 10.40 -39.05
C ALA A 190 -9.07 9.60 -38.97
N ARG A 191 -9.09 8.39 -39.53
CA ARG A 191 -10.26 7.50 -39.55
C ARG A 191 -10.69 7.05 -38.17
N LEU A 192 -9.73 6.79 -37.28
CA LEU A 192 -10.00 6.32 -35.91
C LEU A 192 -10.11 7.48 -34.89
N GLY A 193 -10.09 8.74 -35.34
CA GLY A 193 -10.16 9.90 -34.45
C GLY A 193 -8.95 10.05 -33.51
N LEU A 194 -7.78 9.53 -33.92
CA LEU A 194 -6.55 9.55 -33.16
C LEU A 194 -5.65 10.71 -33.58
N VAL A 195 -4.92 11.27 -32.61
CA VAL A 195 -3.89 12.28 -32.89
C VAL A 195 -2.67 11.61 -33.52
N TYR A 196 -2.37 11.93 -34.78
CA TYR A 196 -1.26 11.37 -35.55
C TYR A 196 0.08 11.41 -34.80
N ASN A 197 0.42 12.54 -34.18
CA ASN A 197 1.69 12.67 -33.44
C ASN A 197 1.78 11.73 -32.23
N SER A 198 0.66 11.45 -31.58
CA SER A 198 0.60 10.55 -30.43
C SER A 198 0.81 9.10 -30.83
N ILE A 199 0.11 8.63 -31.86
CA ILE A 199 0.27 7.26 -32.36
C ILE A 199 1.61 7.07 -33.08
N GLY A 200 2.06 8.04 -33.90
CA GLY A 200 3.35 7.99 -34.56
C GLY A 200 4.52 7.97 -33.59
N GLY A 201 4.43 8.74 -32.50
CA GLY A 201 5.40 8.68 -31.40
C GLY A 201 5.37 7.35 -30.63
N TYR A 202 4.20 6.71 -30.52
CA TYR A 202 4.06 5.39 -29.90
C TYR A 202 4.69 4.29 -30.77
N VAL A 203 4.34 4.23 -32.06
CA VAL A 203 4.89 3.25 -33.01
C VAL A 203 6.41 3.33 -33.09
N ARG A 204 7.01 4.52 -33.20
CA ARG A 204 8.48 4.67 -33.26
C ARG A 204 9.22 4.14 -32.03
N ARG A 205 8.62 4.28 -30.84
CA ARG A 205 9.26 3.90 -29.56
C ARG A 205 9.05 2.44 -29.19
N HIS A 206 7.92 1.87 -29.60
CA HIS A 206 7.51 0.53 -29.16
C HIS A 206 7.58 -0.51 -30.28
N TYR A 207 7.36 -0.11 -31.54
CA TYR A 207 7.28 -1.01 -32.70
C TYR A 207 8.03 -0.48 -33.93
N PRO A 208 9.33 -0.12 -33.83
CA PRO A 208 10.10 0.36 -34.98
C PRO A 208 10.16 -0.65 -36.14
N GLU A 209 10.07 -1.94 -35.85
CA GLU A 209 9.99 -3.00 -36.84
C GLU A 209 8.69 -2.99 -37.66
N LEU A 210 7.59 -2.47 -37.09
CA LEU A 210 6.31 -2.34 -37.79
C LEU A 210 6.40 -1.34 -38.95
N ILE A 211 7.20 -0.30 -38.78
CA ILE A 211 7.46 0.72 -39.81
C ILE A 211 8.10 0.06 -41.03
N ARG A 212 9.17 -0.73 -40.81
CA ARG A 212 9.87 -1.44 -41.89
C ARG A 212 8.98 -2.44 -42.61
N ARG A 213 8.13 -3.17 -41.86
CA ARG A 213 7.18 -4.13 -42.43
C ARG A 213 6.11 -3.44 -43.28
N HIS A 214 5.59 -2.31 -42.80
CA HIS A 214 4.62 -1.51 -43.55
C HIS A 214 5.22 -0.92 -44.84
N GLU A 215 6.43 -0.36 -44.77
CA GLU A 215 7.14 0.15 -45.97
C GLU A 215 7.33 -0.94 -47.03
N ALA A 216 7.72 -2.15 -46.62
CA ALA A 216 7.85 -3.29 -47.52
C ALA A 216 6.50 -3.75 -48.11
N LEU A 217 5.42 -3.68 -47.33
CA LEU A 217 4.07 -4.01 -47.78
C LEU A 217 3.58 -3.00 -48.83
N VAL A 218 3.70 -1.70 -48.56
CA VAL A 218 3.36 -0.61 -49.49
C VAL A 218 4.15 -0.74 -50.80
N GLU A 219 5.43 -1.07 -50.71
CA GLU A 219 6.28 -1.25 -51.90
C GLU A 219 5.88 -2.48 -52.72
N ARG A 220 5.41 -3.56 -52.08
CA ARG A 220 4.85 -4.72 -52.76
C ARG A 220 3.52 -4.39 -53.44
N GLU A 221 2.61 -3.70 -52.77
CA GLU A 221 1.32 -3.30 -53.34
C GLU A 221 1.53 -2.42 -54.58
N LYS A 222 2.41 -1.42 -54.51
CA LYS A 222 2.79 -0.58 -55.66
C LYS A 222 3.34 -1.37 -56.84
N LYS A 223 4.14 -2.41 -56.59
CA LYS A 223 4.70 -3.29 -57.63
C LYS A 223 3.67 -4.24 -58.24
N THR A 224 2.59 -4.52 -57.52
CA THR A 224 1.57 -5.49 -57.95
C THR A 224 0.41 -4.81 -58.69
N GLY A 225 0.41 -3.47 -58.80
CA GLY A 225 -0.52 -2.74 -59.69
C GLY A 225 -1.97 -2.73 -59.22
N LEU A 226 -2.21 -2.79 -57.91
CA LEU A 226 -3.50 -2.50 -57.27
C LEU A 226 -3.44 -1.11 -56.61
#